data_AF-A0A932NHC5-F1
#
_entry.id   AF-A0A932NHC5-F1
#
_cell.length_a   1.000
_cell.length_b   1.000
_cell.length_c   1.000
_cell.angle_alpha   90.00
_cell.angle_beta   90.00
_cell.angle_gamma   90.00
#
_symmetry.space_group_name_H-M   'P 1'
#
loop_
_entity.id
_entity.type
_entity.pdbx_description
1 polymer ?
#
loop_
_entity_poly.entity_id
_entity_poly.type
_entity_poly.pdbx_seq_one_letter_code
_entity_poly.pdbx_strand_id
1 'polypeptide(L)'
;MTVRDALTRLRVLVESFDDEPPAGEPLYDPVHIGGVLVSVMAAAGALYWLLWTAFVFEGGIAVKAGAVLRLAGGASLASLGYEGPWDRGAFEGWAGNIAAVLLCAVVLWCLRAEWRRAERAARDRG
;
A
#
# COMPACT_ATOMS: atom_id res chain seq x y z
N MET A 1 18.49 3.83 3.72
CA MET A 1 17.92 3.12 2.55
C MET A 1 16.97 4.08 1.86
N THR A 2 17.26 4.47 0.62
CA THR A 2 16.41 5.42 -0.11
C THR A 2 15.25 4.70 -0.80
N VAL A 3 14.16 5.42 -1.12
CA VAL A 3 13.01 4.86 -1.88
C VAL A 3 13.47 4.24 -3.20
N ARG A 4 14.50 4.82 -3.82
CA ARG A 4 15.13 4.31 -5.04
C ARG A 4 15.75 2.94 -4.83
N ASP A 5 16.48 2.73 -3.73
CA ASP A 5 17.11 1.43 -3.42
C ASP A 5 16.06 0.33 -3.21
N ALA A 6 14.95 0.66 -2.56
CA ALA A 6 13.85 -0.27 -2.33
C ALA A 6 13.18 -0.68 -3.66
N LEU A 7 12.91 0.28 -4.55
CA LEU A 7 12.34 0.02 -5.86
C LEU A 7 13.28 -0.77 -6.77
N THR A 8 14.58 -0.51 -6.72
CA THR A 8 15.58 -1.29 -7.47
C THR A 8 15.62 -2.74 -7.00
N ARG A 9 15.57 -2.99 -5.69
CA ARG A 9 15.52 -4.37 -5.17
C ARG A 9 14.23 -5.09 -5.53
N LEU A 10 13.09 -4.39 -5.47
CA LEU A 10 11.81 -4.94 -5.90
C LEU A 10 11.85 -5.32 -7.39
N ARG A 11 12.45 -4.47 -8.22
CA ARG A 11 12.60 -4.72 -9.66
C ARG A 11 13.45 -5.95 -9.95
N VAL A 12 14.61 -6.09 -9.29
CA VAL A 12 15.47 -7.29 -9.42
C VAL A 12 14.71 -8.56 -9.00
N LEU A 13 13.92 -8.47 -7.93
CA LEU A 13 13.08 -9.59 -7.50
C LEU A 13 12.03 -9.95 -8.55
N VAL A 14 11.33 -8.96 -9.13
CA VAL A 14 10.32 -9.20 -10.17
C VAL A 14 10.95 -9.77 -11.45
N GLU A 15 12.08 -9.22 -11.89
CA GLU A 15 12.81 -9.70 -13.07
C GLU A 15 13.26 -11.17 -12.90
N SER A 16 13.57 -11.61 -11.67
CA SER A 16 13.91 -13.02 -11.40
C SER A 16 12.75 -14.02 -11.59
N PHE A 17 11.52 -13.54 -11.77
CA PHE A 17 10.34 -14.37 -12.05
C PHE A 17 9.93 -14.35 -13.53
N ASP A 18 10.57 -13.54 -14.38
CA ASP A 18 10.13 -13.29 -15.77
C ASP A 18 11.09 -13.88 -16.82
N ASP A 19 12.08 -14.68 -16.40
CA ASP A 19 13.04 -15.30 -17.32
C ASP A 19 12.37 -16.41 -18.14
N GLU A 20 12.44 -16.28 -19.46
CA GLU A 20 11.98 -17.28 -20.42
C GLU A 20 12.80 -18.56 -20.23
N PRO A 21 12.16 -19.74 -20.02
CA PRO A 21 12.89 -20.93 -19.64
C PRO A 21 13.85 -21.34 -20.77
N PRO A 22 15.15 -21.54 -20.49
CA PRO A 22 16.10 -22.00 -21.49
C PRO A 22 15.64 -23.30 -22.16
N ALA A 23 15.96 -23.44 -23.44
CA ALA A 23 15.57 -24.59 -24.24
C ALA A 23 16.01 -25.91 -23.56
N GLY A 24 15.04 -26.69 -23.07
CA GLY A 24 15.27 -27.96 -22.38
C GLY A 24 14.88 -27.97 -20.90
N GLU A 25 14.46 -26.85 -20.32
CA GLU A 25 13.91 -26.84 -18.96
C GLU A 25 12.50 -27.44 -18.86
N PRO A 26 12.12 -28.00 -17.70
CA PRO A 26 10.78 -28.49 -17.46
C PRO A 26 9.76 -27.36 -17.63
N LEU A 27 8.65 -27.64 -18.32
CA LEU A 27 7.53 -26.71 -18.49
C LEU A 27 6.86 -26.31 -17.15
N TYR A 28 7.24 -26.96 -16.05
CA TYR A 28 6.70 -26.79 -14.70
C TYR A 28 7.83 -26.81 -13.68
N ASP A 29 8.10 -25.67 -13.04
CA ASP A 29 8.95 -25.56 -11.87
C ASP A 29 8.10 -25.36 -10.60
N PRO A 30 7.99 -26.37 -9.71
CA PRO A 30 7.23 -26.23 -8.47
C PRO A 30 7.80 -25.15 -7.54
N VAL A 31 9.10 -24.84 -7.63
CA VAL A 31 9.73 -23.79 -6.82
C VAL A 31 9.23 -22.42 -7.27
N HIS A 32 9.22 -22.15 -8.58
CA HIS A 32 8.64 -20.94 -9.13
C HIS A 32 7.19 -20.72 -8.68
N ILE A 33 6.33 -21.75 -8.79
CA ILE A 33 4.91 -21.66 -8.38
C ILE A 33 4.78 -21.40 -6.87
N GLY A 34 5.58 -22.10 -6.06
CA GLY A 34 5.63 -21.86 -4.62
C GLY A 34 6.03 -20.43 -4.29
N GLY A 35 7.04 -19.90 -4.99
CA GLY A 35 7.51 -18.52 -4.85
C GLY A 35 6.44 -17.49 -5.20
N VAL A 36 5.75 -17.68 -6.33
CA VAL A 36 4.63 -16.79 -6.74
C VAL A 36 3.50 -16.83 -5.72
N LEU A 37 3.09 -18.03 -5.26
CA LEU A 37 2.00 -18.17 -4.30
C LEU A 37 2.31 -17.44 -2.98
N VAL A 38 3.49 -17.67 -2.41
CA VAL A 38 3.93 -17.00 -1.18
C VAL A 38 4.00 -15.49 -1.36
N SER A 39 4.53 -15.03 -2.50
CA SER A 39 4.65 -13.61 -2.81
C SER A 39 3.28 -12.93 -2.92
N VAL A 40 2.31 -13.57 -3.59
CA VAL A 40 0.94 -13.08 -3.72
C VAL A 40 0.25 -13.04 -2.36
N MET A 41 0.39 -14.08 -1.55
CA MET A 41 -0.19 -14.11 -0.20
C MET A 41 0.40 -13.01 0.70
N ALA A 42 1.72 -12.82 0.66
CA ALA A 42 2.39 -11.77 1.40
C ALA A 42 1.94 -10.36 0.95
N ALA A 43 1.83 -10.13 -0.36
CA ALA A 43 1.33 -8.88 -0.90
C ALA A 43 -0.13 -8.61 -0.52
N ALA A 44 -1.00 -9.62 -0.60
CA ALA A 44 -2.39 -9.52 -0.18
C ALA A 44 -2.52 -9.23 1.32
N GLY A 45 -1.73 -9.92 2.16
CA GLY A 45 -1.70 -9.68 3.61
C GLY A 45 -1.21 -8.27 3.96
N ALA A 46 -0.14 -7.80 3.29
CA ALA A 46 0.35 -6.45 3.47
C ALA A 46 -0.69 -5.40 3.06
N LEU A 47 -1.36 -5.59 1.92
CA LEU A 47 -2.43 -4.71 1.46
C LEU A 47 -3.63 -4.71 2.41
N TYR A 48 -4.02 -5.88 2.93
CA TYR A 48 -5.08 -6.00 3.92
C TYR A 48 -4.76 -5.17 5.17
N TRP A 49 -3.60 -5.39 5.78
CA TRP A 49 -3.21 -4.65 6.99
C TRP A 49 -3.08 -3.15 6.74
N LEU A 50 -2.61 -2.77 5.55
CA LEU A 50 -2.51 -1.38 5.16
C LEU A 50 -3.88 -0.70 5.06
N LEU A 51 -4.82 -1.33 4.34
CA LEU A 51 -6.18 -0.82 4.19
C LEU A 51 -6.95 -0.84 5.52
N TRP A 52 -6.79 -1.91 6.31
CA TRP A 52 -7.37 -2.00 7.64
C TRP A 52 -6.83 -0.88 8.55
N THR A 53 -5.52 -0.60 8.49
CA THR A 53 -4.94 0.52 9.22
C THR A 53 -5.47 1.85 8.71
N ALA A 54 -5.66 2.04 7.41
CA ALA A 54 -6.18 3.29 6.87
C ALA A 54 -7.65 3.55 7.26
N PHE A 55 -8.50 2.51 7.24
CA PHE A 55 -9.96 2.66 7.31
C PHE A 55 -10.62 2.16 8.58
N VAL A 56 -9.97 1.29 9.37
CA VAL A 56 -10.60 0.62 10.52
C VAL A 56 -9.85 0.91 11.83
N PHE A 57 -8.52 0.83 11.83
CA PHE A 57 -7.71 1.05 13.03
C PHE A 57 -8.02 2.38 13.72
N GLU A 58 -8.38 2.32 15.01
CA GLU A 58 -8.72 3.48 15.86
C GLU A 58 -9.76 4.42 15.18
N GLY A 59 -10.77 3.82 14.55
CA GLY A 59 -11.87 4.51 13.86
C GLY A 59 -11.56 4.92 12.42
N GLY A 60 -10.30 4.79 11.97
CA GLY A 60 -9.91 5.03 10.59
C GLY A 60 -9.97 6.50 10.14
N ILE A 61 -9.56 6.73 8.90
CA ILE A 61 -9.43 8.08 8.34
C ILE A 61 -10.78 8.80 8.19
N ALA A 62 -11.88 8.07 8.01
CA ALA A 62 -13.20 8.66 7.84
C ALA A 62 -13.70 9.37 9.11
N VAL A 63 -13.52 8.74 10.27
CA VAL A 63 -13.85 9.35 11.57
C VAL A 63 -13.02 10.62 11.80
N LYS A 64 -11.73 10.57 11.46
CA LYS A 64 -10.82 11.71 11.60
C LYS A 64 -11.17 12.86 10.67
N ALA A 65 -11.49 12.56 9.42
CA ALA A 65 -11.98 13.55 8.48
C ALA A 65 -13.27 14.21 8.99
N GLY A 66 -14.22 13.42 9.51
CA GLY A 66 -15.43 13.94 10.15
C GLY A 66 -15.15 14.83 11.36
N ALA A 67 -14.21 14.44 12.22
CA ALA A 67 -13.78 15.23 13.36
C ALA A 67 -13.15 16.57 12.94
N VAL A 68 -12.29 16.57 11.91
CA VAL A 68 -11.70 17.79 11.34
C VAL A 68 -12.77 18.73 10.79
N LEU A 69 -13.76 18.20 10.06
CA LEU A 69 -14.87 19.01 9.54
C LEU A 69 -15.71 19.61 10.67
N ARG A 70 -15.96 18.85 11.75
CA ARG A 70 -16.67 19.36 12.93
C ARG A 70 -15.88 20.45 13.65
N LEU A 71 -14.56 20.31 13.79
CA LEU A 71 -13.69 21.36 14.33
C LEU A 71 -13.77 22.63 13.47
N ALA A 72 -13.69 22.50 12.15
CA ALA A 72 -13.82 23.63 11.23
C ALA A 72 -15.20 24.32 11.34
N GLY A 73 -16.24 23.57 11.72
CA GLY A 73 -17.58 24.08 12.02
C GLY A 73 -17.76 24.65 13.44
N GLY A 74 -16.71 24.70 14.26
CA GLY A 74 -16.74 25.30 15.60
C GLY A 74 -16.90 24.32 16.77
N ALA A 75 -16.82 23.01 16.54
CA ALA A 75 -16.74 22.05 17.64
C ALA A 75 -15.45 22.27 18.46
N SER A 76 -15.51 22.03 19.77
CA SER A 76 -14.33 22.02 20.63
C SER A 76 -13.61 20.66 20.58
N LEU A 77 -12.33 20.63 20.94
CA LEU A 77 -11.58 19.38 21.07
C LEU A 77 -12.21 18.43 22.11
N ALA A 78 -12.68 18.97 23.23
CA ALA A 78 -13.36 18.20 24.26
C ALA A 78 -14.65 17.52 23.75
N SER A 79 -15.41 18.16 22.86
CA SER A 79 -16.63 17.54 22.29
C SER A 79 -16.36 16.43 21.28
N LEU A 80 -15.08 16.23 20.93
CA LEU A 80 -14.59 15.13 20.10
C LEU A 80 -13.86 14.06 20.93
N GLY A 81 -13.95 14.15 22.26
CA GLY A 81 -13.34 13.21 23.20
C GLY A 81 -11.84 13.43 23.42
N TYR A 82 -11.30 14.61 23.08
CA TYR A 82 -9.91 14.92 23.40
C TYR A 82 -9.81 15.40 24.85
N GLU A 83 -9.30 14.53 25.73
CA GLU A 83 -9.14 14.81 27.16
C GLU A 83 -7.67 15.00 27.56
N GLY A 84 -6.72 14.60 26.70
CA GLY A 84 -5.30 14.84 26.92
C GLY A 84 -4.37 14.19 25.90
N PRO A 85 -3.05 14.17 26.15
CA PRO A 85 -2.08 13.58 25.23
C PRO A 85 -2.26 12.08 24.98
N TRP A 86 -2.79 11.38 25.98
CA TRP A 86 -2.98 9.91 25.96
C TRP A 86 -4.40 9.50 25.57
N ASP A 87 -5.38 10.39 25.80
CA ASP A 87 -6.77 10.18 25.41
C ASP A 87 -7.15 11.24 24.36
N ARG A 88 -6.99 10.85 23.10
CA ARG A 88 -7.12 11.74 21.94
C ARG A 88 -8.48 11.63 21.27
N GLY A 89 -9.40 10.82 21.81
CA GLY A 89 -10.73 10.59 21.28
C GLY A 89 -10.72 10.28 19.78
N ALA A 90 -11.45 11.07 18.99
CA ALA A 90 -11.54 10.89 17.54
C ALA A 90 -10.19 10.97 16.80
N PHE A 91 -9.13 11.51 17.41
CA PHE A 91 -7.79 11.66 16.84
C PHE A 91 -6.81 10.55 17.27
N GLU A 92 -7.25 9.53 18.01
CA GLU A 92 -6.42 8.35 18.27
C GLU A 92 -5.92 7.72 16.96
N GLY A 93 -4.65 7.34 16.89
CA GLY A 93 -4.14 6.59 15.75
C GLY A 93 -3.90 7.39 14.48
N TRP A 94 -4.10 8.72 14.52
CA TRP A 94 -4.01 9.61 13.35
C TRP A 94 -2.71 9.43 12.56
N ALA A 95 -1.57 9.28 13.23
CA ALA A 95 -0.28 9.06 12.59
C ALA A 95 -0.25 7.73 11.81
N GLY A 96 -0.84 6.67 12.37
CA GLY A 96 -0.96 5.37 11.73
C GLY A 96 -1.84 5.43 10.48
N ASN A 97 -3.02 6.04 10.56
CA ASN A 97 -3.91 6.13 9.40
C ASN A 97 -3.31 7.02 8.29
N ILE A 98 -2.66 8.13 8.64
CA ILE A 98 -1.98 9.00 7.66
C ILE A 98 -0.85 8.23 6.96
N ALA A 99 0.01 7.55 7.73
CA ALA A 99 1.07 6.73 7.16
C ALA A 99 0.50 5.65 6.22
N ALA A 100 -0.59 5.00 6.62
CA ALA A 100 -1.25 3.99 5.80
C ALA A 100 -1.83 4.58 4.50
N VAL A 101 -2.50 5.73 4.55
CA VAL A 101 -3.02 6.44 3.37
C VAL A 101 -1.90 6.85 2.42
N LEU A 102 -0.79 7.38 2.95
CA LEU A 102 0.37 7.76 2.14
C LEU A 102 0.99 6.54 1.44
N LEU A 103 1.14 5.43 2.16
CA LEU A 103 1.62 4.18 1.56
C LEU A 103 0.65 3.62 0.52
N CYS A 104 -0.67 3.68 0.75
CA CYS A 104 -1.67 3.35 -0.28
C CYS A 104 -1.51 4.22 -1.53
N ALA A 105 -1.28 5.52 -1.37
CA ALA A 105 -1.06 6.43 -2.48
C ALA A 105 0.22 6.09 -3.26
N VAL A 106 1.29 5.68 -2.57
CA VAL A 106 2.53 5.19 -3.21
C VAL A 106 2.26 3.92 -4.01
N VAL A 107 1.55 2.94 -3.45
CA VAL A 107 1.18 1.70 -4.16
C VAL A 107 0.39 2.02 -5.43
N LEU A 108 -0.65 2.86 -5.34
CA LEU A 108 -1.45 3.29 -6.48
C LEU A 108 -0.62 4.04 -7.53
N TRP A 109 0.32 4.88 -7.09
CA TRP A 109 1.23 5.60 -7.98
C TRP A 109 2.16 4.64 -8.73
N CYS A 110 2.74 3.66 -8.04
CA CYS A 110 3.57 2.62 -8.66
C CYS A 110 2.77 1.80 -9.68
N LEU A 111 1.58 1.31 -9.32
CA LEU A 111 0.70 0.58 -10.25
C LEU A 111 0.35 1.42 -11.48
N ARG A 112 0.02 2.70 -11.28
CA ARG A 112 -0.26 3.63 -12.38
C ARG A 112 0.98 3.87 -13.25
N ALA A 113 2.18 3.90 -12.67
CA ALA A 113 3.41 4.06 -13.43
C ALA A 113 3.70 2.84 -14.30
N GLU A 114 3.54 1.63 -13.77
CA GLU A 114 3.71 0.38 -14.53
C GLU A 114 2.66 0.23 -15.62
N TRP A 115 1.38 0.52 -15.33
CA TRP A 115 0.31 0.51 -16.32
C TRP A 115 0.64 1.41 -17.53
N ARG A 116 1.07 2.66 -17.26
CA ARG A 116 1.46 3.58 -18.33
C ARG A 116 2.71 3.14 -19.09
N ARG A 117 3.61 2.37 -18.48
CA ARG A 117 4.78 1.81 -19.17
C ARG A 117 4.35 0.69 -20.12
N ALA A 118 3.48 -0.20 -19.66
CA ALA A 118 2.92 -1.25 -20.49
C ALA A 118 2.14 -0.69 -21.69
N GLU A 119 1.32 0.35 -21.49
CA GLU A 119 0.61 1.03 -22.58
C GLU A 119 1.55 1.62 -23.64
N ARG A 120 2.67 2.24 -23.24
CA ARG A 120 3.65 2.78 -24.19
C ARG A 120 4.32 1.66 -24.99
N ALA A 121 4.78 0.60 -24.32
CA ALA A 121 5.41 -0.53 -24.98
C ALA A 121 4.46 -1.24 -25.97
N ALA A 122 3.16 -1.28 -25.68
CA ALA A 122 2.16 -1.84 -26.60
C ALA A 122 1.96 -0.97 -27.86
N ARG A 123 2.01 0.37 -27.72
CA ARG A 123 1.89 1.30 -28.85
C ARG A 123 3.11 1.27 -29.78
N ASP A 124 4.30 1.07 -29.24
CA ASP A 124 5.53 1.05 -30.04
C ASP A 124 5.70 -0.28 -30.84
N ARG A 125 4.89 -1.30 -30.54
CA ARG A 125 4.90 -2.61 -31.22
C ARG A 125 3.85 -2.75 -32.34
N GLY A 126 2.93 -1.80 -32.49
CA GLY A 126 1.87 -1.80 -33.50
C GLY A 126 2.10 -0.75 -34.56
#